data_AF-A0A2D6DT61-F1
#
_entry.id   AF-A0A2D6DT61-F1
#
_cell.length_a   1.000
_cell.length_b   1.000
_cell.length_c   1.000
_cell.angle_alpha   90.00
_cell.angle_beta   90.00
_cell.angle_gamma   90.00
#
_symmetry.space_group_name_H-M   'P 1'
#
loop_
_entity.id
_entity.type
_entity.pdbx_description
1 polymer ?
#
loop_
_entity_poly.entity_id
_entity_poly.type
_entity_poly.pdbx_seq_one_letter_code
_entity_poly.pdbx_strand_id
1 'polypeptide(L)'
;MHYPDRRVTLLLHLFLILLSLPSLHCSAEPQLTSWYTSQSGKYARIFTSKENEIASLTSTTWSRGQGNQSSPAYAGVHEIHHDASWVYIRTSGLGFHVMGPWYLNEAKTRNFPNFPSNTATTYRIPRNPTAFNGTVTTGFGAIGYFVDGVALFDATDTFSYINGSASDASPQGGGRGDGVWNRDAYVNEGVTFDSANAHQAGNLHHYHANAPAIRHLLNDSVDYNAETNRYTENFNGRHSPILGWVSDGHPIYGPYGFSDPVDPDSPVRLLSSGYQKRDGSNGSTNLSRTGRTSLPDWANRLQGRSTTLATNQYGPAVNTTYILGHYLEDYAYKGDLGLSQGVDFDLDEYNGRFCVTPEFPEGVWAYFTTIATDGTPVFPYNIGRNFYGTPNGGSVNTIPGDASLSFVGGPSTQHQAVEVSKNGGVVTLTWSTVEGGSYQLENSTDLETWTEEGAEIIADATSNSTVSRAGNTARFYRLKRTGIAAYDQTGFNNQFEEEQTGNGGGTGGGSDNFVATFTGPPLPPANIQQELRIGNPGVPAALVSRDSNTQLTISFDATALGPGSHAVYVFFTTPNGNQLTLTSTNRYSP
;
A
#
# COMPACT_ATOMS: atom_id res chain seq x y z
N MET A 1 -0.65 -83.36 13.64
CA MET A 1 0.42 -83.55 14.65
C MET A 1 1.75 -83.22 13.98
N HIS A 2 2.45 -82.22 14.51
CA HIS A 2 3.86 -81.85 14.30
C HIS A 2 4.48 -81.61 12.90
N TYR A 3 4.95 -80.37 12.72
CA TYR A 3 6.13 -79.92 11.95
C TYR A 3 7.38 -80.80 12.22
N PRO A 4 8.49 -80.75 11.42
CA PRO A 4 8.89 -79.64 10.53
C PRO A 4 9.49 -80.01 9.16
N ASP A 5 9.54 -79.06 8.21
CA ASP A 5 10.83 -78.70 7.58
C ASP A 5 10.83 -77.35 6.82
N ARG A 6 12.04 -76.81 6.74
CA ARG A 6 12.55 -75.48 6.35
C ARG A 6 11.97 -74.82 5.09
N ARG A 7 11.86 -73.48 5.12
CA ARG A 7 12.32 -72.58 4.04
C ARG A 7 12.62 -71.16 4.55
N VAL A 8 13.81 -70.71 4.13
CA VAL A 8 14.49 -69.42 4.30
C VAL A 8 13.56 -68.21 4.15
N THR A 9 13.58 -67.29 5.11
CA THR A 9 12.95 -65.96 5.01
C THR A 9 14.04 -64.91 4.83
N LEU A 10 14.06 -64.29 3.66
CA LEU A 10 14.90 -63.13 3.35
C LEU A 10 14.22 -61.89 3.95
N LEU A 11 14.84 -61.26 4.96
CA LEU A 11 14.38 -59.99 5.52
C LEU A 11 14.62 -58.86 4.51
N LEU A 12 13.55 -58.36 3.90
CA LEU A 12 13.56 -57.10 3.16
C LEU A 12 13.49 -55.95 4.18
N HIS A 13 14.61 -55.29 4.43
CA HIS A 13 14.65 -54.03 5.19
C HIS A 13 14.10 -52.91 4.30
N LEU A 14 12.84 -52.52 4.54
CA LEU A 14 12.24 -51.34 3.94
C LEU A 14 12.79 -50.10 4.68
N PHE A 15 13.89 -49.53 4.17
CA PHE A 15 14.37 -48.21 4.58
C PHE A 15 13.41 -47.16 4.01
N LEU A 16 12.44 -46.70 4.81
CA LEU A 16 11.70 -45.48 4.53
C LEU A 16 12.65 -44.30 4.74
N ILE A 17 13.28 -43.83 3.66
CA ILE A 17 13.96 -42.53 3.66
C ILE A 17 12.85 -41.49 3.61
N LEU A 18 12.49 -40.93 4.77
CA LEU A 18 11.78 -39.65 4.83
C LEU A 18 12.70 -38.59 4.24
N LEU A 19 12.53 -38.29 2.95
CA LEU A 19 13.00 -37.04 2.38
C LEU A 19 12.17 -35.92 3.00
N SER A 20 12.69 -35.31 4.06
CA SER A 20 12.33 -33.95 4.44
C SER A 20 12.79 -33.04 3.30
N LEU A 21 11.93 -32.84 2.31
CA LEU A 21 12.02 -31.68 1.42
C LEU A 21 11.93 -30.46 2.34
N PRO A 22 12.96 -29.59 2.45
CA PRO A 22 12.72 -28.28 3.00
C PRO A 22 11.73 -27.63 2.04
N SER A 23 10.49 -27.46 2.50
CA SER A 23 9.53 -26.56 1.89
C SER A 23 10.24 -25.21 1.82
N LEU A 24 10.78 -24.85 0.65
CA LEU A 24 11.13 -23.48 0.32
C LEU A 24 9.80 -22.72 0.38
N HIS A 25 9.41 -22.31 1.59
CA HIS A 25 8.50 -21.20 1.76
C HIS A 25 9.27 -20.03 1.18
N CYS A 26 8.95 -19.66 -0.06
CA CYS A 26 9.14 -18.28 -0.46
C CYS A 26 8.35 -17.49 0.57
N SER A 27 9.03 -16.98 1.61
CA SER A 27 8.37 -16.13 2.58
C SER A 27 7.82 -14.97 1.77
N ALA A 28 6.50 -14.78 1.78
CA ALA A 28 5.95 -13.52 1.32
C ALA A 28 6.71 -12.40 2.05
N GLU A 29 7.00 -11.30 1.36
CA GLU A 29 7.53 -10.09 1.96
C GLU A 29 6.38 -9.07 2.02
N PRO A 30 5.52 -9.09 3.05
CA PRO A 30 4.29 -8.28 3.06
C PRO A 30 4.58 -6.80 2.90
N GLN A 31 5.74 -6.33 3.38
CA GLN A 31 6.23 -4.95 3.22
C GLN A 31 6.40 -4.53 1.76
N LEU A 32 6.62 -5.46 0.83
CA LEU A 32 6.72 -5.19 -0.61
C LEU A 32 5.42 -5.55 -1.35
N THR A 33 4.69 -6.56 -0.88
CA THR A 33 3.54 -7.11 -1.62
C THR A 33 2.19 -6.56 -1.18
N SER A 34 2.09 -5.83 -0.06
CA SER A 34 0.81 -5.31 0.45
C SER A 34 0.32 -4.04 -0.27
N TRP A 35 1.19 -3.36 -1.04
CA TRP A 35 0.84 -2.12 -1.73
C TRP A 35 -0.22 -2.34 -2.80
N TYR A 36 -1.22 -1.46 -2.86
CA TYR A 36 -2.27 -1.56 -3.86
C TYR A 36 -1.82 -0.99 -5.20
N THR A 37 -1.41 -1.87 -6.11
CA THR A 37 -0.79 -1.51 -7.40
C THR A 37 -1.66 -1.80 -8.61
N SER A 38 -2.73 -2.57 -8.46
CA SER A 38 -3.54 -3.10 -9.56
C SER A 38 -4.27 -2.03 -10.38
N GLN A 39 -4.55 -0.85 -9.80
CA GLN A 39 -5.16 0.29 -10.50
C GLN A 39 -4.20 1.47 -10.70
N SER A 40 -2.89 1.29 -10.49
CA SER A 40 -1.91 2.38 -10.59
C SER A 40 -1.98 3.16 -11.92
N GLY A 41 -2.41 2.53 -13.01
CA GLY A 41 -2.67 3.19 -14.31
C GLY A 41 -3.95 4.02 -14.41
N LYS A 42 -4.64 4.34 -13.31
CA LYS A 42 -5.90 5.11 -13.26
C LYS A 42 -5.65 6.56 -12.84
N TYR A 43 -6.34 7.52 -13.47
CA TYR A 43 -6.31 8.91 -13.00
C TYR A 43 -7.07 9.09 -11.69
N ALA A 44 -6.51 9.92 -10.80
CA ALA A 44 -7.19 10.43 -9.63
C ALA A 44 -8.40 11.27 -10.04
N ARG A 45 -9.47 11.19 -9.25
CA ARG A 45 -10.75 11.85 -9.53
C ARG A 45 -11.32 12.47 -8.26
N ILE A 46 -12.02 13.60 -8.41
CA ILE A 46 -12.79 14.21 -7.32
C ILE A 46 -14.23 14.51 -7.71
N PHE A 47 -15.11 14.53 -6.70
CA PHE A 47 -16.34 15.31 -6.74
C PHE A 47 -16.02 16.76 -6.30
N THR A 48 -16.17 17.72 -7.22
CA THR A 48 -15.87 19.13 -6.90
C THR A 48 -16.95 19.80 -6.05
N SER A 49 -18.16 19.24 -6.03
CA SER A 49 -19.30 19.71 -5.23
C SER A 49 -20.33 18.60 -5.01
N LYS A 50 -21.30 18.85 -4.13
CA LYS A 50 -22.44 17.99 -3.81
C LYS A 50 -23.35 17.80 -5.03
N GLU A 51 -23.51 18.82 -5.87
CA GLU A 51 -24.30 18.72 -7.11
C GLU A 51 -23.64 17.74 -8.08
N ASN A 52 -22.31 17.79 -8.17
CA ASN A 52 -21.53 16.85 -8.97
C ASN A 52 -21.55 15.44 -8.39
N GLU A 53 -21.49 15.29 -7.06
CA GLU A 53 -21.70 14.00 -6.37
C GLU A 53 -23.07 13.39 -6.71
N ILE A 54 -24.16 14.16 -6.55
CA ILE A 54 -25.53 13.72 -6.86
C ILE A 54 -25.68 13.34 -8.35
N ALA A 55 -25.01 14.07 -9.24
CA ALA A 55 -25.03 13.80 -10.68
C ALA A 55 -24.01 12.73 -11.12
N SER A 56 -23.22 12.16 -10.20
CA SER A 56 -22.10 11.26 -10.50
C SER A 56 -21.08 11.83 -11.49
N LEU A 57 -20.89 13.15 -11.48
CA LEU A 57 -19.95 13.88 -12.34
C LEU A 57 -18.61 14.04 -11.61
N THR A 58 -17.59 13.34 -12.09
CA THR A 58 -16.22 13.42 -11.54
C THR A 58 -15.32 14.29 -12.40
N SER A 59 -14.23 14.81 -11.83
CA SER A 59 -13.21 15.54 -12.57
C SER A 59 -11.82 14.97 -12.31
N THR A 60 -11.00 14.90 -13.36
CA THR A 60 -9.56 14.56 -13.32
C THR A 60 -8.66 15.80 -13.25
N THR A 61 -9.23 17.00 -13.35
CA THR A 61 -8.54 18.28 -13.15
C THR A 61 -9.36 19.19 -12.24
N TRP A 62 -8.70 19.99 -11.40
CA TRP A 62 -9.39 20.85 -10.44
C TRP A 62 -8.46 21.92 -9.89
N SER A 63 -9.04 22.96 -9.30
CA SER A 63 -8.27 24.04 -8.67
C SER A 63 -9.07 24.66 -7.53
N ARG A 64 -8.51 24.62 -6.31
CA ARG A 64 -9.05 25.34 -5.14
C ARG A 64 -7.99 25.47 -4.05
N GLY A 65 -7.73 26.70 -3.62
CA GLY A 65 -6.75 26.99 -2.57
C GLY A 65 -5.34 26.52 -2.95
N GLN A 66 -4.69 25.77 -2.07
CA GLN A 66 -3.35 25.21 -2.28
C GLN A 66 -3.34 23.95 -3.17
N GLY A 67 -4.50 23.33 -3.44
CA GLY A 67 -4.60 22.18 -4.34
C GLY A 67 -4.94 22.60 -5.76
N ASN A 68 -3.97 22.48 -6.65
CA ASN A 68 -4.14 22.76 -8.07
C ASN A 68 -3.66 21.58 -8.91
N GLN A 69 -4.58 20.95 -9.64
CA GLN A 69 -4.32 19.83 -10.54
C GLN A 69 -4.77 20.23 -11.95
N SER A 70 -3.90 20.92 -12.69
CA SER A 70 -4.20 21.47 -14.02
C SER A 70 -4.19 20.41 -15.14
N SER A 71 -3.64 19.24 -14.87
CA SER A 71 -3.59 18.09 -15.77
C SER A 71 -3.85 16.81 -14.98
N PRO A 72 -4.43 15.76 -15.58
CA PRO A 72 -4.70 14.51 -14.86
C PRO A 72 -3.44 13.98 -14.18
N ALA A 73 -3.56 13.47 -12.95
CA ALA A 73 -2.49 12.76 -12.25
C ALA A 73 -2.94 11.33 -11.99
N TYR A 74 -2.02 10.37 -12.10
CA TYR A 74 -2.32 8.99 -11.71
C TYR A 74 -2.44 8.88 -10.19
N ALA A 75 -3.34 8.00 -9.74
CA ALA A 75 -3.60 7.78 -8.32
C ALA A 75 -2.55 6.85 -7.70
N GLY A 76 -2.31 7.06 -6.40
CA GLY A 76 -1.60 6.15 -5.53
C GLY A 76 -0.11 5.97 -5.78
N VAL A 77 0.39 4.76 -5.49
CA VAL A 77 1.82 4.42 -5.56
C VAL A 77 2.26 4.19 -7.01
N HIS A 78 3.34 4.86 -7.40
CA HIS A 78 3.93 4.79 -8.73
C HIS A 78 5.21 3.97 -8.75
N GLU A 79 6.00 4.00 -7.68
CA GLU A 79 7.23 3.23 -7.59
C GLU A 79 7.35 2.63 -6.20
N ILE A 80 7.84 1.39 -6.14
CA ILE A 80 8.28 0.75 -4.91
C ILE A 80 9.71 0.29 -5.13
N HIS A 81 10.60 0.71 -4.25
CA HIS A 81 11.99 0.26 -4.22
C HIS A 81 12.32 -0.29 -2.85
N HIS A 82 13.37 -1.08 -2.75
CA HIS A 82 13.82 -1.58 -1.45
C HIS A 82 15.33 -1.80 -1.41
N ASP A 83 15.87 -1.76 -0.21
CA ASP A 83 17.20 -2.26 0.11
C ASP A 83 17.13 -3.18 1.36
N ALA A 84 18.26 -3.47 2.00
CA ALA A 84 18.29 -4.30 3.20
C ALA A 84 17.63 -3.66 4.43
N SER A 85 17.48 -2.32 4.45
CA SER A 85 17.02 -1.51 5.57
C SER A 85 15.66 -0.86 5.34
N TRP A 86 15.30 -0.56 4.10
CA TRP A 86 14.18 0.30 3.76
C TRP A 86 13.29 -0.26 2.65
N VAL A 87 12.00 0.01 2.76
CA VAL A 87 11.08 0.09 1.62
C VAL A 87 10.88 1.55 1.30
N TYR A 88 11.00 1.92 0.04
CA TYR A 88 10.71 3.25 -0.48
C TYR A 88 9.46 3.18 -1.33
N ILE A 89 8.58 4.16 -1.14
CA ILE A 89 7.48 4.41 -2.07
C ILE A 89 7.63 5.77 -2.70
N ARG A 90 7.16 5.88 -3.94
CA ARG A 90 6.86 7.15 -4.58
C ARG A 90 5.38 7.21 -4.92
N THR A 91 4.68 8.24 -4.48
CA THR A 91 3.22 8.35 -4.60
C THR A 91 2.77 9.76 -4.93
N SER A 92 1.66 9.88 -5.65
CA SER A 92 1.00 11.18 -5.83
C SER A 92 0.33 11.67 -4.54
N GLY A 93 0.04 10.77 -3.61
CA GLY A 93 -0.76 11.07 -2.42
C GLY A 93 -2.26 11.20 -2.70
N LEU A 94 -2.71 10.83 -3.90
CA LEU A 94 -4.13 10.87 -4.31
C LEU A 94 -4.73 9.47 -4.31
N GLY A 95 -5.90 9.29 -3.69
CA GLY A 95 -6.56 7.98 -3.56
C GLY A 95 -7.18 7.46 -4.87
N PHE A 96 -7.43 6.14 -4.93
CA PHE A 96 -8.09 5.48 -6.06
C PHE A 96 -9.62 5.65 -6.08
N HIS A 97 -10.21 5.98 -4.92
CA HIS A 97 -11.63 6.35 -4.81
C HIS A 97 -11.87 7.73 -5.43
N VAL A 98 -13.13 8.04 -5.72
CA VAL A 98 -13.50 9.41 -6.08
C VAL A 98 -13.46 10.22 -4.78
N MET A 99 -12.46 11.10 -4.65
CA MET A 99 -12.25 11.87 -3.43
C MET A 99 -13.25 13.03 -3.32
N GLY A 100 -13.51 13.48 -2.09
CA GLY A 100 -14.41 14.60 -1.85
C GLY A 100 -15.89 14.24 -2.01
N PRO A 101 -16.79 15.23 -2.02
CA PRO A 101 -16.53 16.66 -1.84
C PRO A 101 -16.28 17.05 -0.36
N TRP A 102 -15.65 18.22 -0.12
CA TRP A 102 -15.28 18.69 1.23
C TRP A 102 -15.87 20.06 1.59
N TYR A 103 -16.35 20.19 2.84
CA TYR A 103 -17.08 21.36 3.35
C TYR A 103 -16.60 21.80 4.74
N LEU A 104 -17.06 22.97 5.21
CA LEU A 104 -16.78 23.50 6.56
C LEU A 104 -18.01 23.44 7.49
N ASN A 105 -19.13 22.90 7.01
CA ASN A 105 -20.36 22.80 7.78
C ASN A 105 -21.26 21.67 7.27
N GLU A 106 -22.08 21.11 8.17
CA GLU A 106 -22.94 19.95 7.89
C GLU A 106 -23.97 20.22 6.79
N ALA A 107 -24.44 21.47 6.69
CA ALA A 107 -25.35 21.89 5.62
C ALA A 107 -24.68 21.90 4.23
N LYS A 108 -23.37 21.68 4.15
CA LYS A 108 -22.56 21.68 2.93
C LYS A 108 -22.70 22.98 2.12
N THR A 109 -22.81 24.13 2.80
CA THR A 109 -22.96 25.45 2.16
C THR A 109 -21.67 26.28 2.14
N ARG A 110 -20.63 25.86 2.87
CA ARG A 110 -19.32 26.49 2.91
C ARG A 110 -18.27 25.50 2.44
N ASN A 111 -17.60 25.79 1.32
CA ASN A 111 -16.56 24.94 0.78
C ASN A 111 -15.34 24.88 1.71
N PHE A 112 -14.72 23.70 1.80
CA PHE A 112 -13.39 23.59 2.39
C PHE A 112 -12.37 24.39 1.54
N PRO A 113 -11.39 25.09 2.14
CA PRO A 113 -10.57 26.07 1.39
C PRO A 113 -9.67 25.49 0.31
N ASN A 114 -9.23 24.24 0.46
CA ASN A 114 -8.29 23.60 -0.45
C ASN A 114 -8.93 22.39 -1.16
N PHE A 115 -8.39 22.00 -2.30
CA PHE A 115 -8.49 20.62 -2.82
C PHE A 115 -7.16 19.89 -2.55
N PRO A 116 -7.10 18.56 -2.69
CA PRO A 116 -5.81 17.87 -2.75
C PRO A 116 -5.12 18.12 -4.10
N SER A 117 -3.83 17.83 -4.23
CA SER A 117 -3.15 17.74 -5.55
C SER A 117 -1.95 16.79 -5.44
N ASN A 118 -1.38 16.39 -6.58
CA ASN A 118 -0.17 15.58 -6.60
C ASN A 118 0.92 16.21 -5.73
N THR A 119 1.46 15.43 -4.80
CA THR A 119 2.52 15.84 -3.87
C THR A 119 3.90 15.32 -4.27
N ALA A 120 3.98 14.42 -5.24
CA ALA A 120 5.24 13.78 -5.66
C ALA A 120 6.04 13.21 -4.48
N THR A 121 5.35 12.66 -3.48
CA THR A 121 6.01 12.30 -2.22
C THR A 121 6.84 11.03 -2.39
N THR A 122 8.10 11.09 -1.94
CA THR A 122 8.91 9.90 -1.70
C THR A 122 9.02 9.67 -0.18
N TYR A 123 8.69 8.46 0.27
CA TYR A 123 8.68 8.08 1.68
C TYR A 123 9.41 6.76 1.88
N ARG A 124 10.11 6.60 3.01
CA ARG A 124 10.76 5.34 3.39
C ARG A 124 10.22 4.77 4.69
N ILE A 125 10.12 3.45 4.75
CA ILE A 125 9.63 2.66 5.89
C ILE A 125 10.74 1.67 6.29
N PRO A 126 11.08 1.54 7.59
CA PRO A 126 12.04 0.54 8.04
C PRO A 126 11.56 -0.88 7.73
N ARG A 127 12.42 -1.71 7.12
CA ARG A 127 12.12 -3.15 6.91
C ARG A 127 12.19 -3.96 8.19
N ASN A 128 13.07 -3.54 9.10
CA ASN A 128 13.29 -4.19 10.38
C ASN A 128 12.75 -3.28 11.49
N PRO A 129 11.46 -3.37 11.85
CA PRO A 129 10.91 -2.59 12.95
C PRO A 129 11.67 -2.90 14.24
N THR A 130 11.93 -1.86 15.04
CA THR A 130 12.61 -2.07 16.32
C THR A 130 11.67 -2.73 17.32
N ALA A 131 12.22 -3.45 18.29
CA ALA A 131 11.48 -3.84 19.49
C ALA A 131 10.87 -2.60 20.21
N PHE A 132 9.97 -2.87 21.15
CA PHE A 132 9.27 -1.86 21.94
C PHE A 132 10.18 -0.73 22.43
N ASN A 133 9.79 0.50 22.11
CA ASN A 133 10.36 1.74 22.62
C ASN A 133 9.29 2.53 23.39
N GLY A 134 8.14 2.78 22.76
CA GLY A 134 6.98 3.41 23.41
C GLY A 134 7.13 4.89 23.79
N THR A 135 8.32 5.50 23.66
CA THR A 135 8.59 6.84 24.20
C THR A 135 8.41 7.99 23.21
N VAL A 136 8.25 7.70 21.91
CA VAL A 136 8.19 8.74 20.88
C VAL A 136 6.73 9.08 20.58
N THR A 137 6.32 10.30 20.93
CA THR A 137 5.00 10.83 20.58
C THR A 137 4.88 11.05 19.07
N THR A 138 3.70 10.75 18.51
CA THR A 138 3.41 11.00 17.10
C THR A 138 3.55 12.48 16.75
N GLY A 139 4.14 12.74 15.58
CA GLY A 139 4.42 14.09 15.10
C GLY A 139 3.27 14.68 14.27
N PHE A 140 3.41 15.96 13.93
CA PHE A 140 2.54 16.59 12.94
C PHE A 140 2.82 16.04 11.54
N GLY A 141 1.76 15.78 10.77
CA GLY A 141 1.88 15.31 9.39
C GLY A 141 1.85 13.79 9.27
N ALA A 142 2.47 13.28 8.20
CA ALA A 142 2.46 11.86 7.88
C ALA A 142 3.32 11.05 8.85
N ILE A 143 2.68 10.16 9.61
CA ILE A 143 3.32 9.19 10.50
C ILE A 143 3.52 7.82 9.84
N GLY A 144 3.05 7.68 8.61
CA GLY A 144 3.08 6.49 7.78
C GLY A 144 2.27 6.71 6.51
N TYR A 145 2.09 5.66 5.72
CA TYR A 145 1.28 5.68 4.51
C TYR A 145 0.39 4.45 4.44
N PHE A 146 -0.84 4.65 3.99
CA PHE A 146 -1.71 3.56 3.60
C PHE A 146 -1.23 2.93 2.29
N VAL A 147 -1.61 1.68 2.05
CA VAL A 147 -1.13 0.88 0.90
C VAL A 147 -1.59 1.42 -0.45
N ASP A 148 -2.57 2.32 -0.47
CA ASP A 148 -2.99 3.04 -1.67
C ASP A 148 -2.11 4.28 -1.96
N GLY A 149 -1.19 4.63 -1.07
CA GLY A 149 -0.30 5.79 -1.21
C GLY A 149 -0.82 7.07 -0.56
N VAL A 150 -1.95 7.05 0.15
CA VAL A 150 -2.44 8.22 0.91
C VAL A 150 -1.78 8.29 2.29
N ALA A 151 -1.48 9.50 2.75
CA ALA A 151 -0.78 9.70 4.02
C ALA A 151 -1.65 9.30 5.22
N LEU A 152 -1.02 8.64 6.20
CA LEU A 152 -1.59 8.35 7.51
C LEU A 152 -1.18 9.44 8.49
N PHE A 153 -2.15 10.13 9.07
CA PHE A 153 -1.95 11.10 10.16
C PHE A 153 -2.38 10.50 11.49
N ASP A 154 -1.92 11.08 12.60
CA ASP A 154 -2.37 10.71 13.93
C ASP A 154 -3.77 11.27 14.25
N ALA A 155 -4.27 11.04 15.46
CA ALA A 155 -5.61 11.48 15.87
C ALA A 155 -5.75 13.00 16.12
N THR A 156 -4.70 13.81 15.93
CA THR A 156 -4.70 15.24 16.28
C THR A 156 -4.93 16.14 15.07
N ASP A 157 -5.66 17.25 15.27
CA ASP A 157 -5.80 18.32 14.26
C ASP A 157 -4.71 19.39 14.38
N THR A 158 -3.72 19.16 15.26
CA THR A 158 -2.61 20.06 15.63
C THR A 158 -2.99 21.32 16.43
N PHE A 159 -4.24 21.45 16.86
CA PHE A 159 -4.74 22.54 17.71
C PHE A 159 -5.11 22.04 19.11
N SER A 160 -5.09 22.96 20.07
CA SER A 160 -5.52 22.69 21.44
C SER A 160 -6.31 23.87 22.02
N TYR A 161 -6.92 23.66 23.18
CA TYR A 161 -7.55 24.74 23.94
C TYR A 161 -6.54 25.84 24.34
N ILE A 162 -7.01 27.08 24.38
CA ILE A 162 -6.29 28.24 24.92
C ILE A 162 -7.05 28.74 26.16
N ASN A 163 -6.45 28.57 27.33
CA ASN A 163 -7.06 28.99 28.60
C ASN A 163 -7.23 30.51 28.65
N GLY A 164 -6.23 31.27 28.19
CA GLY A 164 -6.23 32.73 28.22
C GLY A 164 -7.33 33.40 27.40
N SER A 165 -7.79 32.79 26.31
CA SER A 165 -8.90 33.29 25.48
C SER A 165 -10.21 32.51 25.69
N ALA A 166 -10.19 31.49 26.54
CA ALA A 166 -11.29 30.56 26.77
C ALA A 166 -11.88 29.94 25.49
N SER A 167 -11.03 29.69 24.50
CA SER A 167 -11.42 29.19 23.18
C SER A 167 -10.46 28.13 22.66
N ASP A 168 -10.91 27.28 21.74
CA ASP A 168 -9.98 26.49 20.94
C ASP A 168 -9.13 27.38 20.04
N ALA A 169 -7.89 26.94 19.82
CA ALA A 169 -7.08 27.41 18.72
C ALA A 169 -7.67 26.96 17.37
N SER A 170 -7.43 27.74 16.32
CA SER A 170 -7.92 27.43 14.98
C SER A 170 -6.98 27.95 13.90
N PRO A 171 -7.09 27.46 12.66
CA PRO A 171 -6.38 28.04 11.52
C PRO A 171 -6.70 29.52 11.28
N GLN A 172 -7.82 30.03 11.80
CA GLN A 172 -8.29 31.40 11.58
C GLN A 172 -7.89 32.36 12.71
N GLY A 173 -7.27 31.87 13.80
CA GLY A 173 -6.82 32.70 14.92
C GLY A 173 -6.53 31.91 16.20
N GLY A 174 -5.73 32.51 17.10
CA GLY A 174 -5.42 31.97 18.43
C GLY A 174 -4.09 31.21 18.57
N GLY A 175 -3.32 31.03 17.49
CA GLY A 175 -2.09 30.23 17.51
C GLY A 175 -2.40 28.73 17.44
N ARG A 176 -1.55 27.87 18.02
CA ARG A 176 -1.77 26.41 18.09
C ARG A 176 -2.43 25.93 19.39
N GLY A 177 -2.57 26.81 20.37
CA GLY A 177 -3.10 26.49 21.69
C GLY A 177 -2.02 26.14 22.71
N ASP A 178 -2.45 25.88 23.96
CA ASP A 178 -1.58 25.68 25.11
C ASP A 178 -0.92 24.28 25.19
N GLY A 179 -1.31 23.34 24.31
CA GLY A 179 -0.83 21.96 24.28
C GLY A 179 -1.35 21.06 25.41
N VAL A 180 -2.28 21.54 26.25
CA VAL A 180 -2.82 20.79 27.40
C VAL A 180 -4.04 19.94 27.04
N TRP A 181 -4.97 20.48 26.27
CA TRP A 181 -6.18 19.78 25.83
C TRP A 181 -6.18 19.78 24.31
N ASN A 182 -5.64 18.70 23.73
CA ASN A 182 -5.35 18.58 22.31
C ASN A 182 -6.59 18.08 21.57
N ARG A 183 -7.01 18.77 20.51
CA ARG A 183 -8.26 18.47 19.81
C ARG A 183 -8.14 17.17 19.01
N ASP A 184 -9.19 16.37 19.11
CA ASP A 184 -9.37 15.14 18.36
C ASP A 184 -9.85 15.46 16.94
N ALA A 185 -9.06 15.13 15.92
CA ALA A 185 -9.35 15.49 14.53
C ALA A 185 -10.68 14.91 14.02
N TYR A 186 -11.00 13.65 14.34
CA TYR A 186 -12.25 13.06 13.88
C TYR A 186 -13.47 13.79 14.47
N VAL A 187 -13.40 14.15 15.75
CA VAL A 187 -14.50 14.87 16.42
C VAL A 187 -14.59 16.33 15.97
N ASN A 188 -13.45 16.98 15.75
CA ASN A 188 -13.36 18.42 15.53
C ASN A 188 -13.39 18.82 14.05
N GLU A 189 -12.93 17.95 13.17
CA GLU A 189 -12.80 18.19 11.74
C GLU A 189 -13.65 17.24 10.91
N GLY A 190 -14.38 16.30 11.51
CA GLY A 190 -15.17 15.30 10.79
C GLY A 190 -16.14 15.88 9.75
N VAL A 191 -16.67 17.09 9.99
CA VAL A 191 -17.50 17.82 9.01
C VAL A 191 -16.77 18.17 7.71
N THR A 192 -15.44 18.20 7.76
CA THR A 192 -14.54 18.51 6.66
C THR A 192 -14.06 17.29 5.91
N PHE A 193 -14.35 16.08 6.39
CA PHE A 193 -13.95 14.85 5.73
C PHE A 193 -14.90 14.50 4.58
N ASP A 194 -14.39 13.80 3.58
CA ASP A 194 -15.21 13.19 2.54
C ASP A 194 -15.89 11.90 3.04
N SER A 195 -16.59 11.21 2.14
CA SER A 195 -17.25 9.94 2.45
C SER A 195 -16.30 8.84 2.94
N ALA A 196 -15.00 8.97 2.64
CA ALA A 196 -13.96 8.05 3.04
C ALA A 196 -13.28 8.44 4.36
N ASN A 197 -13.72 9.49 5.07
CA ASN A 197 -13.04 10.05 6.24
C ASN A 197 -11.67 10.69 5.94
N ALA A 198 -11.43 11.18 4.71
CA ALA A 198 -10.21 11.88 4.35
C ALA A 198 -10.46 13.36 4.04
N HIS A 199 -9.43 14.18 4.25
CA HIS A 199 -9.38 15.56 3.79
C HIS A 199 -7.94 15.96 3.49
N GLN A 200 -7.64 17.27 3.46
CA GLN A 200 -6.32 17.76 3.06
C GLN A 200 -5.83 18.92 3.91
N ALA A 201 -4.54 18.86 4.24
CA ALA A 201 -3.78 19.94 4.86
C ALA A 201 -2.96 20.62 3.76
N GLY A 202 -3.38 21.82 3.35
CA GLY A 202 -2.91 22.38 2.08
C GLY A 202 -3.38 21.48 0.93
N ASN A 203 -2.43 20.93 0.17
CA ASN A 203 -2.69 19.97 -0.90
C ASN A 203 -2.52 18.49 -0.49
N LEU A 204 -1.98 18.21 0.70
CA LEU A 204 -1.68 16.85 1.16
C LEU A 204 -2.95 16.15 1.64
N HIS A 205 -3.46 15.22 0.85
CA HIS A 205 -4.58 14.35 1.20
C HIS A 205 -4.18 13.29 2.23
N HIS A 206 -5.01 13.06 3.24
CA HIS A 206 -4.68 12.15 4.34
C HIS A 206 -5.91 11.66 5.11
N TYR A 207 -5.72 10.59 5.88
CA TYR A 207 -6.68 10.05 6.84
C TYR A 207 -6.17 10.23 8.28
N HIS A 208 -7.04 10.68 9.17
CA HIS A 208 -6.82 10.64 10.63
C HIS A 208 -7.40 9.37 11.27
N ALA A 209 -8.48 8.85 10.69
CA ALA A 209 -9.32 7.82 11.28
C ALA A 209 -9.40 6.56 10.40
N ASN A 210 -10.43 5.72 10.60
CA ASN A 210 -10.71 4.59 9.70
C ASN A 210 -10.78 5.06 8.24
N ALA A 211 -10.12 4.33 7.34
CA ALA A 211 -10.11 4.57 5.91
C ALA A 211 -10.99 3.55 5.15
N PRO A 212 -12.34 3.69 5.17
CA PRO A 212 -13.25 2.75 4.55
C PRO A 212 -13.07 2.59 3.03
N ALA A 213 -12.59 3.62 2.32
CA ALA A 213 -12.27 3.50 0.89
C ALA A 213 -11.16 2.49 0.63
N ILE A 214 -10.08 2.54 1.41
CA ILE A 214 -8.95 1.60 1.31
C ILE A 214 -9.41 0.20 1.74
N ARG A 215 -10.18 0.10 2.83
CA ARG A 215 -10.75 -1.17 3.28
C ARG A 215 -11.60 -1.82 2.19
N HIS A 216 -12.50 -1.07 1.56
CA HIS A 216 -13.28 -1.55 0.43
C HIS A 216 -12.40 -1.97 -0.76
N LEU A 217 -11.39 -1.15 -1.10
CA LEU A 217 -10.43 -1.41 -2.19
C LEU A 217 -9.67 -2.73 -2.01
N LEU A 218 -9.37 -3.09 -0.76
CA LEU A 218 -8.70 -4.33 -0.38
C LEU A 218 -9.65 -5.50 -0.12
N ASN A 219 -10.95 -5.34 -0.41
CA ASN A 219 -12.00 -6.31 -0.11
C ASN A 219 -12.11 -6.67 1.38
N ASP A 220 -11.80 -5.74 2.28
CA ASP A 220 -12.11 -5.88 3.70
C ASP A 220 -13.65 -5.78 3.93
N SER A 221 -14.07 -5.80 5.19
CA SER A 221 -15.46 -5.81 5.64
C SER A 221 -16.21 -4.46 5.46
N VAL A 222 -16.15 -3.87 4.27
CA VAL A 222 -16.80 -2.59 3.94
C VAL A 222 -17.41 -2.65 2.54
N ASP A 223 -18.70 -2.35 2.45
CA ASP A 223 -19.41 -2.17 1.19
C ASP A 223 -19.36 -0.71 0.73
N TYR A 224 -19.32 -0.49 -0.58
CA TYR A 224 -19.42 0.84 -1.18
C TYR A 224 -20.66 0.93 -2.07
N ASN A 225 -21.51 1.93 -1.81
CA ASN A 225 -22.62 2.29 -2.65
C ASN A 225 -22.26 3.52 -3.50
N ALA A 226 -22.04 3.29 -4.80
CA ALA A 226 -21.64 4.33 -5.74
C ALA A 226 -22.71 5.41 -5.99
N GLU A 227 -24.00 5.07 -5.90
CA GLU A 227 -25.11 6.02 -6.13
C GLU A 227 -25.20 7.07 -5.02
N THR A 228 -24.82 6.68 -3.80
CA THR A 228 -24.89 7.54 -2.60
C THR A 228 -23.52 8.00 -2.11
N ASN A 229 -22.45 7.59 -2.78
CA ASN A 229 -21.07 7.77 -2.35
C ASN A 229 -20.87 7.45 -0.86
N ARG A 230 -21.33 6.26 -0.43
CA ARG A 230 -21.34 5.88 0.98
C ARG A 230 -20.70 4.52 1.20
N TYR A 231 -19.82 4.47 2.20
CA TYR A 231 -19.25 3.24 2.73
C TYR A 231 -20.02 2.76 3.96
N THR A 232 -20.35 1.47 4.02
CA THR A 232 -21.07 0.87 5.14
C THR A 232 -20.33 -0.36 5.63
N GLU A 233 -20.21 -0.50 6.96
CA GLU A 233 -19.59 -1.67 7.56
C GLU A 233 -20.40 -2.93 7.25
N ASN A 234 -19.73 -3.97 6.75
CA ASN A 234 -20.34 -5.25 6.45
C ASN A 234 -19.34 -6.38 6.72
N PHE A 235 -19.41 -6.98 7.91
CA PHE A 235 -18.47 -8.03 8.32
C PHE A 235 -18.55 -9.24 7.40
N ASN A 236 -17.44 -9.53 6.70
CA ASN A 236 -17.37 -10.60 5.70
C ASN A 236 -16.77 -11.91 6.24
N GLY A 237 -16.48 -11.99 7.54
CA GLY A 237 -15.92 -13.19 8.18
C GLY A 237 -14.40 -13.36 8.06
N ARG A 238 -13.68 -12.44 7.42
CA ARG A 238 -12.24 -12.54 7.16
C ARG A 238 -11.43 -11.61 8.07
N HIS A 239 -10.18 -12.01 8.34
CA HIS A 239 -9.19 -11.14 8.97
C HIS A 239 -8.96 -9.92 8.06
N SER A 240 -8.85 -8.73 8.64
CA SER A 240 -8.57 -7.53 7.85
C SER A 240 -7.19 -7.63 7.18
N PRO A 241 -7.01 -7.07 5.98
CA PRO A 241 -5.70 -6.99 5.34
C PRO A 241 -4.85 -5.87 5.96
N ILE A 242 -3.55 -5.85 5.62
CA ILE A 242 -2.67 -4.70 5.90
C ILE A 242 -3.23 -3.48 5.16
N LEU A 243 -3.58 -2.43 5.91
CA LEU A 243 -4.04 -1.14 5.38
C LEU A 243 -2.86 -0.20 5.12
N GLY A 244 -1.74 -0.36 5.81
CA GLY A 244 -0.62 0.57 5.68
C GLY A 244 0.60 0.19 6.51
N TRP A 245 1.58 1.07 6.47
CA TRP A 245 2.85 0.93 7.19
C TRP A 245 3.18 2.23 7.94
N VAL A 246 3.55 2.08 9.20
CA VAL A 246 3.89 3.20 10.09
C VAL A 246 5.41 3.48 10.01
N SER A 247 5.82 4.71 10.32
CA SER A 247 7.22 5.15 10.31
C SER A 247 8.16 4.35 11.21
N ASP A 248 7.64 3.57 12.16
CA ASP A 248 8.40 2.64 13.00
C ASP A 248 8.57 1.24 12.39
N GLY A 249 7.99 1.00 11.21
CA GLY A 249 8.10 -0.24 10.43
C GLY A 249 7.02 -1.28 10.72
N HIS A 250 6.13 -1.05 11.68
CA HIS A 250 5.04 -1.98 11.99
C HIS A 250 3.86 -1.80 11.01
N PRO A 251 3.16 -2.89 10.65
CA PRO A 251 1.96 -2.80 9.82
C PRO A 251 0.78 -2.25 10.62
N ILE A 252 -0.16 -1.62 9.91
CA ILE A 252 -1.51 -1.34 10.41
C ILE A 252 -2.52 -2.20 9.65
N TYR A 253 -3.40 -2.86 10.40
CA TYR A 253 -4.50 -3.67 9.89
C TYR A 253 -5.85 -2.97 10.06
N GLY A 254 -6.86 -3.44 9.32
CA GLY A 254 -8.26 -3.08 9.58
C GLY A 254 -8.77 -3.64 10.91
N PRO A 255 -10.05 -3.43 11.24
CA PRO A 255 -10.57 -3.65 12.59
C PRO A 255 -10.80 -5.10 13.00
N TYR A 256 -10.67 -6.06 12.08
CA TYR A 256 -10.95 -7.47 12.34
C TYR A 256 -9.67 -8.29 12.47
N GLY A 257 -9.58 -9.04 13.57
CA GLY A 257 -8.45 -9.93 13.84
C GLY A 257 -8.89 -11.23 14.51
N PHE A 258 -7.96 -12.17 14.65
CA PHE A 258 -8.19 -13.42 15.37
C PHE A 258 -8.58 -13.18 16.84
N SER A 259 -9.55 -13.92 17.33
CA SER A 259 -10.07 -13.77 18.69
C SER A 259 -9.02 -14.11 19.75
N ASP A 260 -8.22 -15.15 19.49
CA ASP A 260 -6.98 -15.45 20.20
C ASP A 260 -5.81 -14.95 19.34
N PRO A 261 -4.98 -14.02 19.87
CA PRO A 261 -3.89 -13.44 19.09
C PRO A 261 -2.81 -14.43 18.67
N VAL A 262 -2.71 -15.63 19.26
CA VAL A 262 -1.65 -16.61 18.93
C VAL A 262 -2.19 -17.87 18.24
N ASP A 263 -3.49 -17.90 17.93
CA ASP A 263 -4.13 -19.04 17.27
C ASP A 263 -4.82 -18.59 15.95
N PRO A 264 -4.24 -18.92 14.78
CA PRO A 264 -4.80 -18.56 13.48
C PRO A 264 -6.08 -19.35 13.13
N ASP A 265 -6.39 -20.41 13.88
CA ASP A 265 -7.63 -21.18 13.72
C ASP A 265 -8.78 -20.61 14.59
N SER A 266 -8.48 -19.63 15.44
CA SER A 266 -9.50 -18.98 16.27
C SER A 266 -10.45 -18.11 15.43
N PRO A 267 -11.71 -17.90 15.86
CA PRO A 267 -12.65 -17.06 15.12
C PRO A 267 -12.13 -15.65 14.87
N VAL A 268 -12.42 -15.07 13.71
CA VAL A 268 -12.18 -13.64 13.44
C VAL A 268 -13.32 -12.81 14.05
N ARG A 269 -12.96 -11.70 14.70
CA ARG A 269 -13.93 -10.76 15.27
C ARG A 269 -13.42 -9.32 15.24
N LEU A 270 -14.33 -8.37 15.49
CA LEU A 270 -13.98 -6.98 15.72
C LEU A 270 -13.09 -6.87 16.96
N LEU A 271 -11.94 -6.22 16.83
CA LEU A 271 -11.03 -5.94 17.94
C LEU A 271 -11.47 -4.68 18.69
N SER A 272 -11.42 -4.75 20.02
CA SER A 272 -11.87 -3.69 20.91
C SER A 272 -10.72 -2.77 21.31
N SER A 273 -10.93 -1.46 21.11
CA SER A 273 -10.01 -0.41 21.58
C SER A 273 -9.75 -0.50 23.10
N GLY A 274 -8.49 -0.27 23.48
CA GLY A 274 -8.06 -0.10 24.86
C GLY A 274 -8.49 1.23 25.49
N TYR A 275 -9.17 2.12 24.76
CA TYR A 275 -9.59 3.43 25.28
C TYR A 275 -11.10 3.54 25.49
N GLN A 276 -11.48 4.39 26.43
CA GLN A 276 -12.87 4.80 26.65
C GLN A 276 -12.94 6.27 27.07
N LYS A 277 -14.11 6.90 26.90
CA LYS A 277 -14.34 8.26 27.40
C LYS A 277 -14.30 8.30 28.94
N ARG A 278 -13.84 9.42 29.49
CA ARG A 278 -13.87 9.74 30.93
C ARG A 278 -15.25 10.27 31.31
N ASP A 279 -16.23 9.36 31.31
CA ASP A 279 -17.65 9.62 31.59
C ASP A 279 -18.11 9.09 32.96
N GLY A 280 -17.24 8.46 33.74
CA GLY A 280 -17.57 7.81 35.01
C GLY A 280 -17.77 6.30 34.92
N SER A 281 -17.90 5.74 33.72
CA SER A 281 -17.97 4.29 33.53
C SER A 281 -16.63 3.63 33.86
N ASN A 282 -16.67 2.39 34.32
CA ASN A 282 -15.50 1.58 34.68
C ASN A 282 -14.52 2.28 35.64
N GLY A 283 -15.00 3.19 36.49
CA GLY A 283 -14.15 3.92 37.44
C GLY A 283 -13.36 5.08 36.84
N SER A 284 -13.59 5.43 35.57
CA SER A 284 -12.99 6.63 34.96
C SER A 284 -13.48 7.91 35.66
N THR A 285 -12.70 8.99 35.57
CA THR A 285 -13.16 10.31 36.01
C THR A 285 -14.41 10.70 35.22
N ASN A 286 -15.47 11.24 35.86
CA ASN A 286 -16.59 11.81 35.13
C ASN A 286 -16.34 13.30 34.85
N LEU A 287 -15.84 13.62 33.65
CA LEU A 287 -15.45 14.99 33.29
C LEU A 287 -16.64 15.95 33.20
N SER A 288 -17.85 15.45 32.91
CA SER A 288 -19.06 16.28 32.93
C SER A 288 -19.42 16.78 34.34
N ARG A 289 -18.95 16.11 35.40
CA ARG A 289 -19.16 16.50 36.80
C ARG A 289 -17.96 17.20 37.42
N THR A 290 -16.76 16.72 37.13
CA THR A 290 -15.51 17.19 37.75
C THR A 290 -14.83 18.30 36.97
N GLY A 291 -15.21 18.51 35.71
CA GLY A 291 -14.54 19.40 34.78
C GLY A 291 -13.20 18.84 34.30
N ARG A 292 -12.64 19.50 33.29
CA ARG A 292 -11.32 19.21 32.72
C ARG A 292 -10.19 19.76 33.60
N THR A 293 -10.05 19.20 34.80
CA THR A 293 -9.14 19.66 35.86
C THR A 293 -7.99 18.70 36.16
N SER A 294 -7.95 17.56 35.47
CA SER A 294 -6.87 16.56 35.54
C SER A 294 -6.68 15.86 34.19
N LEU A 295 -5.46 15.43 33.89
CA LEU A 295 -5.16 14.60 32.72
C LEU A 295 -5.31 13.11 33.04
N PRO A 296 -5.58 12.25 32.05
CA PRO A 296 -5.56 10.80 32.22
C PRO A 296 -4.14 10.27 32.47
N ASP A 297 -4.05 9.11 33.12
CA ASP A 297 -2.76 8.52 33.54
C ASP A 297 -1.83 8.19 32.37
N TRP A 298 -2.37 7.78 31.22
CA TRP A 298 -1.58 7.60 30.00
C TRP A 298 -0.82 8.87 29.57
N ALA A 299 -1.34 10.07 29.83
CA ALA A 299 -0.64 11.31 29.47
C ALA A 299 0.63 11.50 30.31
N ASN A 300 0.64 11.01 31.55
CA ASN A 300 1.83 10.99 32.37
C ASN A 300 2.81 9.91 31.91
N ARG A 301 2.32 8.68 31.74
CA ARG A 301 3.15 7.54 31.36
C ARG A 301 3.79 7.71 29.98
N LEU A 302 3.03 8.17 28.98
CA LEU A 302 3.48 8.27 27.59
C LEU A 302 4.17 9.59 27.26
N GLN A 303 3.84 10.69 27.94
CA GLN A 303 4.30 12.03 27.57
C GLN A 303 4.99 12.79 28.72
N GLY A 304 5.12 12.18 29.90
CA GLY A 304 5.75 12.81 31.07
C GLY A 304 4.95 14.00 31.64
N ARG A 305 3.67 14.14 31.28
CA ARG A 305 2.84 15.29 31.68
C ARG A 305 2.25 15.09 33.08
N SER A 306 2.15 16.15 33.88
CA SER A 306 1.50 16.07 35.20
C SER A 306 0.00 15.82 35.05
N THR A 307 -0.54 14.81 35.76
CA THR A 307 -2.00 14.58 35.82
C THR A 307 -2.72 15.61 36.67
N THR A 308 -2.03 16.24 37.62
CA THR A 308 -2.54 17.37 38.40
C THR A 308 -2.26 18.67 37.64
N LEU A 309 -3.32 19.40 37.32
CA LEU A 309 -3.24 20.64 36.55
C LEU A 309 -3.31 21.87 37.45
N ALA A 310 -2.56 22.92 37.09
CA ALA A 310 -2.80 24.25 37.63
C ALA A 310 -4.07 24.86 37.01
N THR A 311 -4.68 25.84 37.68
CA THR A 311 -5.95 26.45 37.21
C THR A 311 -5.86 27.05 35.81
N ASN A 312 -4.69 27.58 35.42
CA ASN A 312 -4.42 28.10 34.09
C ASN A 312 -4.20 27.01 33.01
N GLN A 313 -4.31 25.73 33.38
CA GLN A 313 -4.23 24.58 32.49
C GLN A 313 -5.56 23.82 32.42
N TYR A 314 -6.58 24.26 33.15
CA TYR A 314 -7.90 23.65 33.08
C TYR A 314 -8.49 23.82 31.69
N GLY A 315 -9.14 22.76 31.21
CA GLY A 315 -9.89 22.76 29.97
C GLY A 315 -11.31 23.32 30.17
N PRO A 316 -12.05 23.55 29.09
CA PRO A 316 -13.40 24.06 29.18
C PRO A 316 -14.35 23.03 29.80
N ALA A 317 -15.47 23.49 30.34
CA ALA A 317 -16.53 22.59 30.83
C ALA A 317 -17.11 21.75 29.68
N VAL A 318 -17.51 20.51 29.99
CA VAL A 318 -18.21 19.66 29.02
C VAL A 318 -19.59 20.24 28.73
N ASN A 319 -19.86 20.59 27.48
CA ASN A 319 -21.14 21.14 27.02
C ASN A 319 -21.35 20.85 25.52
N THR A 320 -22.33 21.48 24.88
CA THR A 320 -22.63 21.27 23.45
C THR A 320 -21.56 21.82 22.50
N THR A 321 -20.70 22.74 22.95
CA THR A 321 -19.57 23.28 22.17
C THR A 321 -18.32 22.44 22.37
N TYR A 322 -18.01 22.08 23.62
CA TYR A 322 -16.85 21.28 23.99
C TYR A 322 -17.31 19.92 24.55
N ILE A 323 -17.84 19.08 23.66
CA ILE A 323 -18.42 17.78 24.01
C ILE A 323 -17.40 16.83 24.65
N LEU A 324 -17.85 15.76 25.30
CA LEU A 324 -16.93 14.74 25.80
C LEU A 324 -16.32 13.94 24.66
N GLY A 325 -14.99 13.89 24.61
CA GLY A 325 -14.20 13.33 23.50
C GLY A 325 -13.70 14.41 22.54
N HIS A 326 -13.97 15.69 22.82
CA HIS A 326 -13.47 16.82 22.02
C HIS A 326 -11.94 16.93 22.06
N TYR A 327 -11.34 16.47 23.17
CA TYR A 327 -9.90 16.40 23.34
C TYR A 327 -9.44 14.95 23.52
N LEU A 328 -8.21 14.65 23.10
CA LEU A 328 -7.58 13.35 23.34
C LEU A 328 -7.56 13.00 24.84
N GLU A 329 -7.31 14.00 25.69
CA GLU A 329 -7.25 13.84 27.15
C GLU A 329 -8.63 13.62 27.81
N ASP A 330 -9.72 13.64 27.03
CA ASP A 330 -11.03 13.17 27.47
C ASP A 330 -11.15 11.63 27.50
N TYR A 331 -10.17 10.90 26.93
CA TYR A 331 -10.14 9.44 26.94
C TYR A 331 -9.20 8.90 28.04
N ALA A 332 -9.60 7.81 28.68
CA ALA A 332 -8.77 7.01 29.59
C ALA A 332 -8.40 5.69 28.90
N TYR A 333 -7.19 5.21 29.17
CA TYR A 333 -6.79 3.86 28.82
C TYR A 333 -7.40 2.89 29.84
N LYS A 334 -8.10 1.86 29.37
CA LYS A 334 -8.84 0.90 30.19
C LYS A 334 -7.94 0.14 31.16
N GLY A 335 -6.68 -0.12 30.78
CA GLY A 335 -5.70 -0.72 31.69
C GLY A 335 -5.43 0.12 32.94
N ASP A 336 -5.49 1.45 32.83
CA ASP A 336 -5.35 2.38 33.98
C ASP A 336 -6.58 2.35 34.90
N LEU A 337 -7.69 1.77 34.43
CA LEU A 337 -8.94 1.62 35.18
C LEU A 337 -9.07 0.25 35.85
N GLY A 338 -8.05 -0.60 35.75
CA GLY A 338 -8.05 -1.96 36.30
C GLY A 338 -8.76 -3.00 35.42
N LEU A 339 -9.10 -2.67 34.18
CA LEU A 339 -9.58 -3.63 33.18
C LEU A 339 -8.42 -4.40 32.57
N SER A 340 -8.67 -5.63 32.12
CA SER A 340 -7.63 -6.56 31.63
C SER A 340 -7.61 -6.68 30.11
N GLN A 341 -6.44 -6.49 29.49
CA GLN A 341 -6.23 -6.74 28.06
C GLN A 341 -6.40 -8.25 27.76
N GLY A 342 -7.02 -8.58 26.63
CA GLY A 342 -7.41 -9.93 26.25
C GLY A 342 -8.71 -10.42 26.89
N VAL A 343 -9.30 -9.64 27.80
CA VAL A 343 -10.58 -9.95 28.46
C VAL A 343 -11.60 -8.84 28.21
N ASP A 344 -11.27 -7.61 28.62
CA ASP A 344 -12.18 -6.44 28.54
C ASP A 344 -11.95 -5.59 27.28
N PHE A 345 -10.76 -5.70 26.69
CA PHE A 345 -10.33 -5.02 25.47
C PHE A 345 -9.15 -5.76 24.83
N ASP A 346 -8.84 -5.50 23.56
CA ASP A 346 -7.83 -6.27 22.82
C ASP A 346 -6.52 -5.53 22.63
N LEU A 347 -6.62 -4.22 22.39
CA LEU A 347 -5.50 -3.40 21.93
C LEU A 347 -4.87 -2.64 23.09
N ASP A 348 -3.54 -2.58 23.09
CA ASP A 348 -2.76 -1.87 24.09
C ASP A 348 -2.88 -0.33 23.94
N GLU A 349 -2.16 0.41 24.78
CA GLU A 349 -2.19 1.87 24.77
C GLU A 349 -1.64 2.51 23.48
N TYR A 350 -0.91 1.75 22.65
CA TYR A 350 -0.40 2.17 21.33
C TYR A 350 -1.39 1.84 20.20
N ASN A 351 -2.53 1.23 20.55
CA ASN A 351 -3.56 0.75 19.64
C ASN A 351 -3.14 -0.48 18.81
N GLY A 352 -2.32 -1.35 19.41
CA GLY A 352 -1.87 -2.56 18.77
C GLY A 352 -1.81 -3.77 19.70
N ARG A 353 -1.31 -4.88 19.16
CA ARG A 353 -0.97 -6.09 19.91
C ARG A 353 -0.01 -6.96 19.10
N PHE A 354 0.71 -7.86 19.77
CA PHE A 354 1.37 -8.97 19.10
C PHE A 354 0.34 -10.04 18.74
N CYS A 355 0.31 -10.46 17.47
CA CYS A 355 -0.55 -11.54 17.02
C CYS A 355 -0.05 -12.21 15.74
N VAL A 356 -0.52 -13.44 15.50
CA VAL A 356 -0.44 -14.08 14.18
C VAL A 356 -1.41 -13.41 13.22
N THR A 357 -1.04 -13.35 11.94
CA THR A 357 -1.89 -12.84 10.85
C THR A 357 -1.71 -13.72 9.61
N PRO A 358 -2.58 -13.62 8.59
CA PRO A 358 -2.38 -14.35 7.33
C PRO A 358 -1.02 -14.07 6.67
N GLU A 359 -0.50 -12.84 6.80
CA GLU A 359 0.78 -12.43 6.24
C GLU A 359 1.98 -12.73 7.16
N PHE A 360 1.75 -12.81 8.47
CA PHE A 360 2.75 -13.10 9.50
C PHE A 360 2.31 -14.28 10.37
N PRO A 361 2.40 -15.53 9.86
CA PRO A 361 1.97 -16.72 10.59
C PRO A 361 2.81 -17.00 11.84
N GLU A 362 4.05 -16.52 11.87
CA GLU A 362 4.94 -16.60 13.04
C GLU A 362 4.71 -15.47 14.06
N GLY A 363 3.79 -14.56 13.76
CA GLY A 363 3.44 -13.42 14.59
C GLY A 363 4.21 -12.14 14.29
N VAL A 364 3.53 -11.02 14.49
CA VAL A 364 4.06 -9.66 14.37
C VAL A 364 3.36 -8.77 15.40
N TRP A 365 4.03 -7.73 15.87
CA TRP A 365 3.32 -6.65 16.57
C TRP A 365 2.71 -5.71 15.52
N ALA A 366 1.41 -5.43 15.62
CA ALA A 366 0.72 -4.60 14.63
C ALA A 366 -0.27 -3.62 15.26
N TYR A 367 -0.44 -2.48 14.60
CA TYR A 367 -1.51 -1.52 14.87
C TYR A 367 -2.82 -1.99 14.22
N PHE A 368 -3.96 -1.55 14.77
CA PHE A 368 -5.28 -1.88 14.23
C PHE A 368 -6.18 -0.65 14.16
N THR A 369 -6.85 -0.46 13.03
CA THR A 369 -7.94 0.51 12.94
C THR A 369 -9.07 0.13 13.91
N THR A 370 -9.57 1.05 14.71
CA THR A 370 -10.66 0.80 15.68
C THR A 370 -11.96 1.48 15.26
N ILE A 371 -13.03 0.70 15.24
CA ILE A 371 -14.39 1.15 14.91
C ILE A 371 -15.42 0.59 15.90
N ALA A 372 -16.59 1.21 15.95
CA ALA A 372 -17.80 0.61 16.49
C ALA A 372 -18.40 -0.37 15.46
N THR A 373 -19.40 -1.15 15.87
CA THR A 373 -20.02 -2.19 15.02
C THR A 373 -20.66 -1.66 13.74
N ASP A 374 -20.97 -0.35 13.67
CA ASP A 374 -21.55 0.32 12.51
C ASP A 374 -20.51 1.00 11.60
N GLY A 375 -19.21 0.81 11.88
CA GLY A 375 -18.11 1.44 11.13
C GLY A 375 -17.70 2.81 11.66
N THR A 376 -18.39 3.36 12.68
CA THR A 376 -18.01 4.64 13.29
C THR A 376 -16.61 4.55 13.89
N PRO A 377 -15.65 5.42 13.51
CA PRO A 377 -14.32 5.45 14.12
C PRO A 377 -14.36 5.58 15.65
N VAL A 378 -13.54 4.77 16.32
CA VAL A 378 -13.38 4.77 17.79
C VAL A 378 -11.95 5.16 18.11
N PHE A 379 -11.77 6.08 19.06
CA PHE A 379 -10.44 6.53 19.50
C PHE A 379 -9.58 5.32 19.97
N PRO A 380 -8.28 5.26 19.62
CA PRO A 380 -7.45 6.28 18.95
C PRO A 380 -7.34 6.08 17.42
N TYR A 381 -8.33 5.40 16.84
CA TYR A 381 -8.47 5.13 15.42
C TYR A 381 -7.40 4.20 14.88
N ASN A 382 -6.25 4.73 14.46
CA ASN A 382 -5.20 3.95 13.81
C ASN A 382 -4.03 3.66 14.75
N ILE A 383 -3.68 4.61 15.61
CA ILE A 383 -2.50 4.57 16.46
C ILE A 383 -2.74 5.40 17.72
N GLY A 384 -2.20 4.96 18.85
CA GLY A 384 -2.17 5.73 20.09
C GLY A 384 -1.35 7.02 19.98
N ARG A 385 -1.16 7.73 21.10
CA ARG A 385 -0.41 9.00 21.09
C ARG A 385 1.09 8.84 20.84
N ASN A 386 1.62 7.63 21.02
CA ASN A 386 3.02 7.31 20.82
C ASN A 386 3.17 6.13 19.83
N PHE A 387 4.31 6.06 19.17
CA PHE A 387 4.73 4.87 18.43
C PHE A 387 5.10 3.75 19.41
N TYR A 388 4.77 2.52 19.05
CA TYR A 388 5.26 1.31 19.72
C TYR A 388 6.77 1.14 19.50
N GLY A 389 7.23 1.19 18.25
CA GLY A 389 8.64 1.10 17.89
C GLY A 389 9.34 2.46 17.80
N THR A 390 10.53 2.47 17.22
CA THR A 390 11.31 3.69 16.95
C THR A 390 11.00 4.19 15.52
N PRO A 391 10.40 5.37 15.35
CA PRO A 391 9.99 5.88 14.03
C PRO A 391 11.17 6.43 13.23
N ASN A 392 11.92 5.55 12.57
CA ASN A 392 13.06 5.92 11.72
C ASN A 392 12.68 6.22 10.25
N GLY A 393 11.45 5.85 9.86
CA GLY A 393 10.85 6.17 8.57
C GLY A 393 10.48 7.65 8.42
N GLY A 394 10.22 8.08 7.20
CA GLY A 394 9.96 9.48 6.89
C GLY A 394 10.08 9.84 5.42
N SER A 395 9.73 11.07 5.08
CA SER A 395 9.92 11.62 3.74
C SER A 395 11.41 11.74 3.40
N VAL A 396 11.75 11.43 2.17
CA VAL A 396 13.10 11.60 1.61
C VAL A 396 13.03 12.30 0.26
N ASN A 397 14.11 12.97 -0.14
CA ASN A 397 14.13 13.70 -1.42
C ASN A 397 14.39 12.78 -2.63
N THR A 398 15.10 11.67 -2.42
CA THR A 398 15.53 10.75 -3.47
C THR A 398 15.55 9.31 -2.96
N ILE A 399 15.32 8.37 -3.87
CA ILE A 399 15.56 6.95 -3.65
C ILE A 399 17.03 6.65 -3.98
N PRO A 400 17.77 5.90 -3.16
CA PRO A 400 19.15 5.51 -3.47
C PRO A 400 19.23 4.77 -4.81
N GLY A 401 20.24 5.05 -5.62
CA GLY A 401 20.39 4.45 -6.96
C GLY A 401 20.70 2.94 -6.95
N ASP A 402 21.14 2.42 -5.80
CA ASP A 402 21.38 1.00 -5.54
C ASP A 402 20.18 0.29 -4.88
N ALA A 403 19.08 1.01 -4.62
CA ALA A 403 17.84 0.37 -4.19
C ALA A 403 17.23 -0.42 -5.35
N SER A 404 16.76 -1.62 -5.06
CA SER A 404 16.14 -2.52 -6.03
C SER A 404 14.72 -2.06 -6.35
N LEU A 405 14.39 -1.90 -7.63
CA LEU A 405 13.04 -1.62 -8.10
C LEU A 405 12.15 -2.86 -7.95
N SER A 406 11.10 -2.77 -7.13
CA SER A 406 10.08 -3.82 -6.95
C SER A 406 8.85 -3.63 -7.81
N PHE A 407 8.48 -2.37 -8.08
CA PHE A 407 7.27 -2.05 -8.81
C PHE A 407 7.39 -0.70 -9.50
N VAL A 408 6.85 -0.63 -10.71
CA VAL A 408 6.60 0.61 -11.44
C VAL A 408 5.16 0.62 -11.95
N GLY A 409 4.47 1.74 -11.73
CA GLY A 409 3.05 1.94 -12.01
C GLY A 409 2.77 3.25 -12.72
N GLY A 410 1.54 3.75 -12.58
CA GLY A 410 1.11 5.00 -13.19
C GLY A 410 1.25 4.96 -14.72
N PRO A 411 1.88 5.97 -15.33
CA PRO A 411 2.09 6.02 -16.78
C PRO A 411 2.98 4.88 -17.28
N SER A 412 3.83 4.31 -16.43
CA SER A 412 4.82 3.30 -16.80
C SER A 412 4.33 1.86 -16.53
N THR A 413 3.06 1.67 -16.15
CA THR A 413 2.47 0.35 -15.94
C THR A 413 2.51 -0.47 -17.23
N GLN A 414 3.05 -1.69 -17.16
CA GLN A 414 3.10 -2.60 -18.30
C GLN A 414 1.71 -3.17 -18.61
N HIS A 415 1.24 -3.00 -19.85
CA HIS A 415 0.00 -3.63 -20.34
C HIS A 415 0.23 -5.12 -20.65
N GLN A 416 -0.77 -5.95 -20.35
CA GLN A 416 -0.72 -7.41 -20.51
C GLN A 416 -2.07 -7.94 -20.97
N ALA A 417 -2.07 -9.11 -21.63
CA ALA A 417 -3.31 -9.81 -21.94
C ALA A 417 -3.90 -10.40 -20.66
N VAL A 418 -5.15 -10.07 -20.35
CA VAL A 418 -5.87 -10.51 -19.15
C VAL A 418 -6.80 -11.68 -19.47
N GLU A 419 -7.53 -11.57 -20.58
CA GLU A 419 -8.52 -12.58 -20.95
C GLU A 419 -8.61 -12.74 -22.47
N VAL A 420 -8.87 -13.98 -22.92
CA VAL A 420 -9.17 -14.30 -24.31
C VAL A 420 -10.46 -15.10 -24.35
N SER A 421 -11.46 -14.61 -25.08
CA SER A 421 -12.70 -15.35 -25.34
C SER A 421 -12.97 -15.46 -26.84
N LYS A 422 -13.65 -16.55 -27.23
CA LYS A 422 -14.03 -16.80 -28.63
C LYS A 422 -15.51 -17.13 -28.72
N ASN A 423 -16.27 -16.34 -29.48
CA ASN A 423 -17.68 -16.59 -29.74
C ASN A 423 -18.02 -16.28 -31.20
N GLY A 424 -18.70 -17.21 -31.89
CA GLY A 424 -19.15 -17.00 -33.28
C GLY A 424 -18.04 -16.65 -34.28
N GLY A 425 -16.80 -17.11 -34.06
CA GLY A 425 -15.64 -16.77 -34.91
C GLY A 425 -15.01 -15.40 -34.64
N VAL A 426 -15.48 -14.69 -33.62
CA VAL A 426 -14.88 -13.45 -33.10
C VAL A 426 -14.02 -13.80 -31.89
N VAL A 427 -12.80 -13.28 -31.85
CA VAL A 427 -11.92 -13.35 -30.69
C VAL A 427 -11.98 -12.01 -29.97
N THR A 428 -12.36 -12.01 -28.70
CA THR A 428 -12.30 -10.83 -27.83
C THR A 428 -11.11 -10.98 -26.91
N LEU A 429 -10.22 -9.98 -26.92
CA LEU A 429 -9.02 -9.91 -26.12
C LEU A 429 -9.18 -8.76 -25.13
N THR A 430 -9.12 -9.05 -23.84
CA THR A 430 -9.12 -8.03 -22.79
C THR A 430 -7.69 -7.81 -22.33
N TRP A 431 -7.28 -6.56 -22.27
CA TRP A 431 -5.93 -6.13 -21.92
C TRP A 431 -5.98 -5.24 -20.69
N SER A 432 -4.97 -5.34 -19.82
CA SER A 432 -4.69 -4.27 -18.88
C SER A 432 -4.18 -3.06 -19.66
N THR A 433 -4.65 -1.88 -19.31
CA THR A 433 -4.28 -0.63 -19.97
C THR A 433 -3.98 0.44 -18.94
N VAL A 434 -3.43 1.55 -19.41
CA VAL A 434 -3.23 2.77 -18.62
C VAL A 434 -4.18 3.81 -19.18
N GLU A 435 -4.95 4.45 -18.31
CA GLU A 435 -5.86 5.54 -18.68
C GLU A 435 -5.07 6.66 -19.38
N GLY A 436 -5.60 7.16 -20.50
CA GLY A 436 -4.93 8.09 -21.41
C GLY A 436 -3.93 7.45 -22.37
N GLY A 437 -3.65 6.15 -22.27
CA GLY A 437 -2.79 5.45 -23.24
C GLY A 437 -3.48 5.24 -24.59
N SER A 438 -2.74 5.48 -25.69
CA SER A 438 -3.14 5.08 -27.04
C SER A 438 -2.55 3.70 -27.36
N TYR A 439 -3.37 2.82 -27.94
CA TYR A 439 -3.00 1.43 -28.21
C TYR A 439 -3.44 0.97 -29.59
N GLN A 440 -2.55 0.24 -30.26
CA GLN A 440 -2.82 -0.44 -31.52
C GLN A 440 -2.77 -1.95 -31.30
N LEU A 441 -3.86 -2.65 -31.65
CA LEU A 441 -3.84 -4.11 -31.71
C LEU A 441 -3.04 -4.53 -32.93
N GLU A 442 -2.15 -5.49 -32.76
CA GLU A 442 -1.39 -6.11 -33.84
C GLU A 442 -1.61 -7.63 -33.81
N ASN A 443 -1.69 -8.24 -34.99
CA ASN A 443 -1.72 -9.69 -35.14
C ASN A 443 -0.54 -10.20 -35.96
N SER A 444 -0.21 -11.47 -35.77
CA SER A 444 0.83 -12.17 -36.52
C SER A 444 0.44 -13.63 -36.74
N THR A 445 0.91 -14.23 -37.82
CA THR A 445 0.78 -15.68 -38.08
C THR A 445 2.05 -16.46 -37.72
N ASP A 446 3.18 -15.77 -37.49
CA ASP A 446 4.52 -16.36 -37.36
C ASP A 446 5.34 -15.83 -36.16
N LEU A 447 4.81 -14.87 -35.39
CA LEU A 447 5.48 -14.10 -34.34
C LEU A 447 6.61 -13.17 -34.82
N GLU A 448 6.90 -13.14 -36.12
CA GLU A 448 7.96 -12.33 -36.71
C GLU A 448 7.39 -11.08 -37.37
N THR A 449 6.38 -11.24 -38.23
CA THR A 449 5.74 -10.16 -38.95
C THR A 449 4.43 -9.78 -38.27
N TRP A 450 4.32 -8.52 -37.85
CA TRP A 450 3.16 -7.99 -37.15
C TRP A 450 2.42 -7.01 -38.03
N THR A 451 1.10 -7.13 -38.08
CA THR A 451 0.21 -6.25 -38.85
C THR A 451 -0.83 -5.64 -37.92
N GLU A 452 -1.03 -4.34 -38.03
CA GLU A 452 -2.06 -3.61 -37.27
C GLU A 452 -3.47 -4.12 -37.62
N GLU A 453 -4.31 -4.29 -36.61
CA GLU A 453 -5.68 -4.73 -36.73
C GLU A 453 -6.62 -3.77 -36.01
N GLY A 454 -7.62 -3.26 -36.74
CA GLY A 454 -8.58 -2.32 -36.18
C GLY A 454 -8.02 -0.91 -36.00
N ALA A 455 -8.85 -0.04 -35.42
CA ALA A 455 -8.47 1.33 -35.13
C ALA A 455 -7.65 1.43 -33.84
N GLU A 456 -6.86 2.49 -33.72
CA GLU A 456 -6.22 2.87 -32.47
C GLU A 456 -7.29 3.11 -31.38
N ILE A 457 -6.97 2.69 -30.17
CA ILE A 457 -7.85 2.77 -29.00
C ILE A 457 -7.20 3.72 -28.00
N ILE A 458 -7.96 4.70 -27.54
CA ILE A 458 -7.61 5.53 -26.40
C ILE A 458 -8.23 4.89 -25.16
N ALA A 459 -7.41 4.45 -24.22
CA ALA A 459 -7.89 3.86 -22.99
C ALA A 459 -8.42 4.92 -22.03
N ASP A 460 -9.67 4.75 -21.59
CA ASP A 460 -10.33 5.56 -20.56
C ASP A 460 -10.41 4.82 -19.21
N ALA A 461 -9.88 3.59 -19.15
CA ALA A 461 -9.83 2.73 -17.99
C ALA A 461 -8.53 1.91 -17.94
N THR A 462 -8.34 1.18 -16.84
CA THR A 462 -7.22 0.26 -16.66
C THR A 462 -7.42 -1.11 -17.31
N SER A 463 -8.52 -1.30 -18.02
CA SER A 463 -8.83 -2.52 -18.77
C SER A 463 -9.67 -2.20 -19.99
N ASN A 464 -9.20 -2.60 -21.18
CA ASN A 464 -9.91 -2.42 -22.44
C ASN A 464 -9.98 -3.72 -23.23
N SER A 465 -11.10 -3.93 -23.94
CA SER A 465 -11.27 -5.08 -24.83
C SER A 465 -11.14 -4.68 -26.29
N THR A 466 -10.43 -5.51 -27.06
CA THR A 466 -10.31 -5.42 -28.51
C THR A 466 -10.95 -6.65 -29.14
N VAL A 467 -11.52 -6.50 -30.35
CA VAL A 467 -12.11 -7.61 -31.09
C VAL A 467 -11.34 -7.88 -32.37
N SER A 468 -11.03 -9.14 -32.61
CA SER A 468 -10.50 -9.64 -33.88
C SER A 468 -11.51 -10.53 -34.58
N ARG A 469 -11.64 -10.35 -35.90
CA ARG A 469 -12.48 -11.17 -36.78
C ARG A 469 -11.61 -12.04 -37.68
N ALA A 470 -10.66 -12.76 -37.09
CA ALA A 470 -9.71 -13.61 -37.81
C ALA A 470 -10.32 -14.85 -38.52
N GLY A 471 -11.62 -15.12 -38.35
CA GLY A 471 -12.25 -16.31 -38.93
C GLY A 471 -11.67 -17.60 -38.34
N ASN A 472 -11.29 -18.57 -39.18
CA ASN A 472 -10.76 -19.87 -38.77
C ASN A 472 -9.22 -19.96 -38.74
N THR A 473 -8.50 -18.86 -38.95
CA THR A 473 -7.04 -18.87 -39.00
C THR A 473 -6.45 -18.64 -37.60
N ALA A 474 -5.52 -19.49 -37.16
CA ALA A 474 -4.78 -19.25 -35.93
C ALA A 474 -3.87 -18.01 -36.10
N ARG A 475 -3.89 -17.13 -35.10
CA ARG A 475 -3.09 -15.89 -35.05
C ARG A 475 -2.58 -15.66 -33.64
N PHE A 476 -1.45 -14.99 -33.53
CA PHE A 476 -0.94 -14.37 -32.33
C PHE A 476 -1.40 -12.92 -32.29
N TYR A 477 -1.60 -12.39 -31.08
CA TYR A 477 -2.01 -11.00 -30.87
C TYR A 477 -1.11 -10.35 -29.85
N ARG A 478 -0.83 -9.06 -30.05
CA ARG A 478 -0.21 -8.21 -29.04
C ARG A 478 -0.84 -6.83 -29.09
N LEU A 479 -0.80 -6.14 -27.95
CA LEU A 479 -1.17 -4.75 -27.88
C LEU A 479 0.11 -3.91 -27.88
N LYS A 480 0.20 -2.94 -28.79
CA LYS A 480 1.29 -1.98 -28.83
C LYS A 480 0.77 -0.66 -28.29
N ARG A 481 1.39 -0.13 -27.24
CA ARG A 481 1.12 1.25 -26.83
C ARG A 481 1.81 2.20 -27.81
N THR A 482 1.07 3.13 -28.37
CA THR A 482 1.55 4.10 -29.39
C THR A 482 1.70 5.50 -28.82
N GLY A 483 1.09 5.79 -27.66
CA GLY A 483 1.20 7.08 -27.01
C GLY A 483 0.57 7.13 -25.62
N ILE A 484 0.65 8.31 -25.02
CA ILE A 484 0.03 8.65 -23.74
C ILE A 484 -0.47 10.11 -23.81
N ALA A 485 -1.70 10.34 -23.36
CA ALA A 485 -2.27 11.67 -23.24
C ALA A 485 -1.48 12.51 -22.23
N ALA A 486 -1.53 13.83 -22.36
CA ALA A 486 -0.86 14.73 -21.41
C ALA A 486 -1.40 14.53 -19.98
N TYR A 487 -0.47 14.44 -19.03
CA TYR A 487 -0.73 14.24 -17.61
C TYR A 487 0.30 15.02 -16.78
N ASP A 488 0.08 15.11 -15.48
CA ASP A 488 1.03 15.68 -14.53
C ASP A 488 2.20 14.73 -14.28
N GLN A 489 3.36 15.07 -14.84
CA GLN A 489 4.61 14.30 -14.73
C GLN A 489 5.39 14.64 -13.45
N THR A 490 4.90 15.53 -12.60
CA THR A 490 5.65 16.00 -11.43
C THR A 490 5.99 14.84 -10.50
N GLY A 491 7.29 14.62 -10.31
CA GLY A 491 7.82 13.58 -9.44
C GLY A 491 8.02 12.22 -10.11
N PHE A 492 7.54 11.99 -11.33
CA PHE A 492 7.53 10.66 -11.95
C PHE A 492 8.26 10.69 -13.28
N ASN A 493 9.17 9.72 -13.48
CA ASN A 493 9.81 9.53 -14.78
C ASN A 493 8.92 8.61 -15.64
N ASN A 494 8.56 9.07 -16.84
CA ASN A 494 7.86 8.24 -17.81
C ASN A 494 8.86 7.28 -18.48
N GLN A 495 9.01 6.08 -17.92
CA GLN A 495 9.93 5.09 -18.48
C GLN A 495 9.51 4.58 -19.86
N PHE A 496 8.26 4.83 -20.28
CA PHE A 496 7.78 4.50 -21.63
C PHE A 496 8.39 5.38 -22.74
N GLU A 497 8.75 6.64 -22.43
CA GLU A 497 9.28 7.58 -23.44
C GLU A 497 10.80 7.50 -23.61
N GLU A 498 11.54 6.97 -22.63
CA GLU A 498 13.00 6.84 -22.72
C GLU A 498 13.45 5.81 -23.77
N GLU A 499 12.62 4.81 -24.11
CA GLU A 499 12.94 3.87 -25.20
C GLU A 499 12.74 4.47 -26.62
N GLN A 500 12.12 5.65 -26.76
CA GLN A 500 11.82 6.27 -28.06
C GLN A 500 12.81 7.35 -28.49
N THR A 501 13.62 7.91 -27.59
CA THR A 501 14.64 8.90 -27.95
C THR A 501 16.03 8.27 -27.89
N GLY A 502 16.47 7.72 -29.01
CA GLY A 502 17.86 7.37 -29.24
C GLY A 502 18.74 8.63 -29.15
N ASN A 503 19.21 8.95 -27.95
CA ASN A 503 20.38 9.78 -27.76
C ASN A 503 21.14 9.29 -26.53
N GLY A 504 21.89 8.21 -26.73
CA GLY A 504 22.80 7.64 -25.74
C GLY A 504 23.82 8.70 -25.31
N GLY A 505 23.82 9.01 -24.02
CA GLY A 505 24.71 10.00 -23.43
C GLY A 505 24.53 10.11 -21.92
N GLY A 506 24.46 8.98 -21.23
CA GLY A 506 24.38 8.91 -19.77
C GLY A 506 25.40 7.93 -19.23
N THR A 507 26.64 8.40 -19.00
CA THR A 507 27.65 7.66 -18.25
C THR A 507 27.26 7.61 -16.77
N GLY A 508 26.73 6.48 -16.33
CA GLY A 508 26.52 6.12 -14.94
C GLY A 508 26.86 4.65 -14.74
N GLY A 509 28.05 4.37 -14.21
CA GLY A 509 28.52 3.02 -13.94
C GLY A 509 27.67 2.34 -12.86
N GLY A 510 26.82 1.42 -13.29
CA GLY A 510 25.96 0.55 -12.51
C GLY A 510 25.48 -0.56 -13.44
N SER A 511 25.27 -1.77 -12.92
CA SER A 511 25.00 -2.97 -13.72
C SER A 511 23.97 -2.75 -14.83
N ASP A 512 24.37 -3.00 -16.07
CA ASP A 512 23.48 -2.91 -17.22
C ASP A 512 22.57 -4.15 -17.26
N ASN A 513 21.30 -3.93 -17.60
CA ASN A 513 20.33 -5.01 -17.78
C ASN A 513 20.16 -5.31 -19.27
N PHE A 514 20.14 -6.59 -19.63
CA PHE A 514 19.88 -7.05 -21.00
C PHE A 514 18.88 -8.20 -21.00
N VAL A 515 17.82 -8.06 -21.80
CA VAL A 515 16.85 -9.14 -22.03
C VAL A 515 17.40 -10.09 -23.08
N ALA A 516 17.92 -11.22 -22.66
CA ALA A 516 18.43 -12.28 -23.53
C ALA A 516 17.28 -13.18 -24.03
N THR A 517 17.15 -13.31 -25.34
CA THR A 517 16.18 -14.17 -26.02
C THR A 517 16.89 -15.40 -26.57
N PHE A 518 16.31 -16.59 -26.39
CA PHE A 518 16.86 -17.87 -26.84
C PHE A 518 15.88 -18.53 -27.82
N THR A 519 16.42 -19.24 -28.81
CA THR A 519 15.62 -20.11 -29.69
C THR A 519 16.00 -21.57 -29.46
N GLY A 520 15.02 -22.47 -29.56
CA GLY A 520 15.20 -23.90 -29.31
C GLY A 520 14.50 -24.39 -28.04
N PRO A 521 15.04 -25.40 -27.34
CA PRO A 521 14.36 -26.00 -26.19
C PRO A 521 14.17 -24.98 -25.03
N PRO A 522 13.14 -25.16 -24.19
CA PRO A 522 12.88 -24.27 -23.07
C PRO A 522 14.09 -24.08 -22.17
N LEU A 523 14.22 -22.87 -21.63
CA LEU A 523 15.28 -22.52 -20.69
C LEU A 523 15.21 -23.44 -19.46
N PRO A 524 16.36 -24.00 -19.01
CA PRO A 524 16.40 -24.91 -17.88
C PRO A 524 15.86 -24.21 -16.61
N PRO A 525 15.17 -24.90 -15.69
CA PRO A 525 14.80 -24.32 -14.39
C PRO A 525 15.99 -23.66 -13.67
N ALA A 526 15.75 -22.55 -12.97
CA ALA A 526 16.82 -21.74 -12.35
C ALA A 526 17.69 -22.54 -11.37
N ASN A 527 17.15 -23.57 -10.73
CA ASN A 527 17.84 -24.43 -9.77
C ASN A 527 18.83 -25.44 -10.40
N ILE A 528 18.88 -25.58 -11.73
CA ILE A 528 19.87 -26.43 -12.43
C ILE A 528 20.84 -25.63 -13.32
N GLN A 529 20.69 -24.30 -13.32
CA GLN A 529 21.60 -23.39 -14.00
C GLN A 529 22.90 -23.24 -13.20
N GLN A 530 24.03 -23.56 -13.84
CA GLN A 530 25.35 -23.56 -13.19
C GLN A 530 26.09 -22.26 -13.41
N GLU A 531 25.93 -21.66 -14.58
CA GLU A 531 26.63 -20.43 -14.95
C GLU A 531 25.77 -19.62 -15.94
N LEU A 532 25.83 -18.29 -15.77
CA LEU A 532 25.26 -17.31 -16.67
C LEU A 532 26.34 -16.26 -16.97
N ARG A 533 26.59 -16.00 -18.25
CA ARG A 533 27.58 -15.00 -18.67
C ARG A 533 27.21 -14.34 -19.99
N ILE A 534 27.79 -13.19 -20.27
CA ILE A 534 27.66 -12.47 -21.53
C ILE A 534 29.02 -12.32 -22.22
N GLY A 535 29.11 -12.72 -23.49
CA GLY A 535 30.36 -12.79 -24.25
C GLY A 535 31.08 -14.15 -24.13
N ASN A 536 32.12 -14.36 -24.95
CA ASN A 536 32.92 -15.60 -24.92
C ASN A 536 34.41 -15.34 -25.27
N PRO A 537 35.35 -15.41 -24.29
CA PRO A 537 35.12 -15.58 -22.85
C PRO A 537 34.40 -14.34 -22.28
N GLY A 538 33.31 -14.56 -21.54
CA GLY A 538 32.37 -13.52 -21.16
C GLY A 538 32.52 -13.01 -19.72
N VAL A 539 31.81 -11.93 -19.41
CA VAL A 539 31.66 -11.39 -18.06
C VAL A 539 30.55 -12.16 -17.34
N PRO A 540 30.72 -12.53 -16.05
CA PRO A 540 29.65 -13.12 -15.25
C PRO A 540 28.40 -12.24 -15.26
N ALA A 541 27.24 -12.86 -15.36
CA ALA A 541 25.95 -12.18 -15.32
C ALA A 541 25.04 -12.80 -14.26
N ALA A 542 24.20 -11.99 -13.63
CA ALA A 542 23.18 -12.45 -12.69
C ALA A 542 21.81 -12.49 -13.38
N LEU A 543 20.98 -13.47 -13.00
CA LEU A 543 19.60 -13.52 -13.46
C LEU A 543 18.76 -12.52 -12.67
N VAL A 544 18.14 -11.56 -13.37
CA VAL A 544 17.22 -10.57 -12.78
C VAL A 544 15.80 -11.11 -12.78
N SER A 545 15.32 -11.57 -13.94
CA SER A 545 13.99 -12.16 -14.10
C SER A 545 13.97 -13.21 -15.20
N ARG A 546 13.03 -14.14 -15.10
CA ARG A 546 12.65 -15.04 -16.19
C ARG A 546 11.35 -14.53 -16.80
N ASP A 547 11.48 -13.86 -17.92
CA ASP A 547 10.35 -13.19 -18.57
C ASP A 547 9.50 -14.18 -19.38
N SER A 548 10.08 -15.32 -19.80
CA SER A 548 9.34 -16.44 -20.40
C SER A 548 10.16 -17.75 -20.42
N ASN A 549 9.63 -18.80 -21.06
CA ASN A 549 10.36 -20.05 -21.32
C ASN A 549 11.55 -19.87 -22.28
N THR A 550 11.68 -18.72 -22.92
CA THR A 550 12.74 -18.41 -23.91
C THR A 550 13.41 -17.05 -23.67
N GLN A 551 13.08 -16.33 -22.59
CA GLN A 551 13.69 -15.04 -22.26
C GLN A 551 14.15 -14.96 -20.80
N LEU A 552 15.32 -14.34 -20.60
CA LEU A 552 15.89 -13.99 -19.31
C LEU A 552 16.33 -12.54 -19.34
N THR A 553 15.97 -11.75 -18.33
CA THR A 553 16.64 -10.49 -18.05
C THR A 553 17.86 -10.77 -17.20
N ILE A 554 19.02 -10.32 -17.66
CA ILE A 554 20.30 -10.53 -16.98
C ILE A 554 20.91 -9.19 -16.61
N SER A 555 21.64 -9.13 -15.50
CA SER A 555 22.46 -7.97 -15.12
C SER A 555 23.94 -8.33 -15.19
N PHE A 556 24.78 -7.41 -15.66
CA PHE A 556 26.23 -7.62 -15.77
C PHE A 556 26.97 -6.27 -15.78
N ASP A 557 28.28 -6.32 -15.57
CA ASP A 557 29.14 -5.15 -15.73
C ASP A 557 29.54 -5.00 -17.21
N ALA A 558 28.86 -4.12 -17.95
CA ALA A 558 29.17 -3.91 -19.35
C ALA A 558 30.54 -3.25 -19.57
N THR A 559 31.10 -2.55 -18.57
CA THR A 559 32.43 -1.93 -18.68
C THR A 559 33.54 -2.98 -18.77
N ALA A 560 33.26 -4.21 -18.33
CA ALA A 560 34.15 -5.35 -18.47
C ALA A 560 34.04 -6.07 -19.83
N LEU A 561 33.11 -5.64 -20.72
CA LEU A 561 32.99 -6.18 -22.07
C LEU A 561 33.88 -5.42 -23.06
N GLY A 562 34.65 -6.15 -23.87
CA GLY A 562 35.36 -5.56 -25.01
C GLY A 562 34.40 -5.03 -26.08
N PRO A 563 34.86 -4.15 -26.98
CA PRO A 563 34.02 -3.63 -28.07
C PRO A 563 33.51 -4.77 -28.97
N GLY A 564 32.24 -4.74 -29.35
CA GLY A 564 31.62 -5.75 -30.22
C GLY A 564 30.25 -6.21 -29.74
N SER A 565 29.71 -7.24 -30.39
CA SER A 565 28.36 -7.73 -30.12
C SER A 565 28.39 -9.10 -29.41
N HIS A 566 27.87 -9.14 -28.19
CA HIS A 566 28.01 -10.25 -27.25
C HIS A 566 26.68 -10.96 -27.03
N ALA A 567 26.69 -12.29 -27.15
CA ALA A 567 25.53 -13.12 -26.79
C ALA A 567 25.59 -13.52 -25.31
N VAL A 568 24.44 -13.89 -24.77
CA VAL A 568 24.31 -14.47 -23.42
C VAL A 568 24.36 -15.99 -23.51
N TYR A 569 25.07 -16.59 -22.56
CA TYR A 569 25.29 -18.03 -22.47
C TYR A 569 24.74 -18.56 -21.14
N VAL A 570 23.90 -19.58 -21.22
CA VAL A 570 23.34 -20.31 -20.07
C VAL A 570 23.94 -21.72 -20.05
N PHE A 571 24.68 -22.06 -19.00
CA PHE A 571 25.27 -23.39 -18.81
C PHE A 571 24.48 -24.17 -17.76
N PHE A 572 24.18 -25.43 -18.06
CA PHE A 572 23.43 -26.31 -17.16
C PHE A 572 23.75 -27.77 -17.44
N THR A 573 23.46 -28.65 -16.47
CA THR A 573 23.55 -30.11 -16.64
C THR A 573 22.14 -30.69 -16.64
N THR A 574 21.84 -31.52 -17.65
CA THR A 574 20.58 -32.24 -17.74
C THR A 574 20.48 -33.36 -16.68
N PRO A 575 19.28 -33.86 -16.35
CA PRO A 575 19.12 -34.96 -15.39
C PRO A 575 19.91 -36.24 -15.71
N ASN A 576 20.28 -36.44 -16.99
CA ASN A 576 21.08 -37.58 -17.45
C ASN A 576 22.60 -37.33 -17.39
N GLY A 577 23.04 -36.21 -16.81
CA GLY A 577 24.45 -35.86 -16.62
C GLY A 577 25.12 -35.12 -17.79
N ASN A 578 24.41 -34.81 -18.88
CA ASN A 578 24.98 -34.08 -20.02
C ASN A 578 25.03 -32.58 -19.73
N GLN A 579 26.21 -31.97 -19.86
CA GLN A 579 26.40 -30.52 -19.82
C GLN A 579 25.98 -29.88 -21.16
N LEU A 580 25.11 -28.88 -21.10
CA LEU A 580 24.60 -28.17 -22.26
C LEU A 580 24.77 -26.66 -22.09
N THR A 581 24.83 -25.96 -23.23
CA THR A 581 24.92 -24.50 -23.29
C THR A 581 23.84 -23.97 -24.23
N LEU A 582 23.00 -23.06 -23.75
CA LEU A 582 22.11 -22.26 -24.59
C LEU A 582 22.75 -20.90 -24.85
N THR A 583 22.59 -20.40 -26.08
CA THR A 583 23.13 -19.10 -26.51
C THR A 583 21.98 -18.21 -26.96
N SER A 584 21.96 -16.95 -26.53
CA SER A 584 20.93 -16.01 -26.95
C SER A 584 21.07 -15.68 -28.43
N THR A 585 19.93 -15.45 -29.08
CA THR A 585 19.85 -15.05 -30.48
C THR A 585 20.05 -13.56 -30.66
N ASN A 586 19.57 -12.75 -29.72
CA ASN A 586 19.90 -11.34 -29.66
C ASN A 586 21.21 -11.11 -28.91
N ARG A 587 21.88 -9.99 -29.23
CA ARG A 587 23.20 -9.66 -28.71
C ARG A 587 23.20 -8.26 -28.11
N TYR A 588 23.96 -8.11 -27.04
CA TYR A 588 24.24 -6.84 -26.39
C TYR A 588 25.52 -6.24 -26.97
N SER A 589 25.54 -4.94 -27.21
CA SER A 589 26.76 -4.23 -27.62
C SER A 589 26.97 -3.07 -26.63
N PRO A 590 28.07 -3.05 -25.87
CA PRO A 590 28.38 -2.00 -24.90
C PRO A 590 28.66 -0.65 -25.55
#